data_AF-B8J223-F1
#
_entry.id   AF-B8J223-F1
#
_cell.length_a   1.000
_cell.length_b   1.000
_cell.length_c   1.000
_cell.angle_alpha   90.00
_cell.angle_beta   90.00
_cell.angle_gamma   90.00
#
_symmetry.space_group_name_H-M   'P 1'
#
loop_
_entity.id
_entity.type
_entity.pdbx_description
1 polymer ?
#
loop_
_entity_poly.entity_id
_entity_poly.type
_entity_poly.pdbx_seq_one_letter_code
_entity_poly.pdbx_strand_id
1 'polypeptide(L)'
;MKYKESLSIIFMRDNGPRRSFRVCRGRFYAALVFFACLPVLSSVLGWHCWQLWQENAALRANVLRFESDYQGAQATAERLEHLEELLREEDVQGRDLVLRRLGGGEPAVEAPPADRDENGKSEALRGAEGPGHEDFPAIDLDYVKVGNVQVRALRGGKLRLALDLRNTDNQRLASGSVSGTLITADGAKHPLSFDPENVGDFRISRFKRTVIVVRLPGRLDLVNAQVILEVRNQDESVVYRNIFPVEH
;
A
#
# COMPACT_ATOMS: atom_id res chain seq x y z
N MET A 1 -18.08 -27.01 50.96
CA MET A 1 -18.18 -28.36 50.38
C MET A 1 -18.72 -28.25 48.96
N LYS A 2 -17.95 -28.64 47.92
CA LYS A 2 -18.46 -28.66 46.54
C LYS A 2 -19.26 -29.95 46.33
N TYR A 3 -20.57 -29.85 46.23
CA TYR A 3 -21.43 -30.98 45.87
C TYR A 3 -21.03 -31.50 44.48
N LYS A 4 -20.56 -32.76 44.41
CA LYS A 4 -20.31 -33.44 43.15
C LYS A 4 -21.63 -33.98 42.61
N GLU A 5 -22.27 -33.19 41.76
CA GLU A 5 -23.46 -33.64 41.04
C GLU A 5 -23.06 -34.65 39.96
N SER A 6 -23.70 -35.82 39.99
CA SER A 6 -23.48 -36.89 39.00
C SER A 6 -24.77 -37.13 38.24
N LEU A 7 -24.68 -37.21 36.91
CA LEU A 7 -25.81 -37.63 36.07
C LEU A 7 -25.76 -39.15 35.90
N SER A 8 -26.92 -39.80 36.04
CA SER A 8 -27.11 -41.18 35.63
C SER A 8 -27.74 -41.22 34.25
N ILE A 9 -27.02 -41.72 33.26
CA ILE A 9 -27.55 -41.97 31.92
C ILE A 9 -27.90 -43.45 31.86
N ILE A 10 -29.16 -43.75 31.56
CA ILE A 10 -29.68 -45.11 31.45
C ILE A 10 -30.00 -45.36 29.99
N PHE A 11 -29.34 -46.35 29.40
CA PHE A 11 -29.72 -46.88 28.10
C PHE A 11 -30.63 -48.08 28.32
N MET A 12 -31.90 -47.92 27.94
CA MET A 12 -32.86 -49.00 27.78
C MET A 12 -32.98 -49.30 26.29
N ARG A 13 -32.78 -50.57 25.94
CA ARG A 13 -33.01 -51.11 24.61
C ARG A 13 -34.20 -52.04 24.75
N ASP A 14 -35.19 -51.93 23.87
CA ASP A 14 -36.51 -52.57 24.04
C ASP A 14 -36.45 -54.08 24.31
N ASN A 15 -35.44 -54.78 23.80
CA ASN A 15 -35.24 -56.21 24.02
C ASN A 15 -33.85 -56.56 24.62
N GLY A 16 -33.25 -55.71 25.46
CA GLY A 16 -31.87 -55.93 25.95
C GLY A 16 -31.57 -55.52 27.38
N PRO A 17 -30.42 -55.94 27.94
CA PRO A 17 -30.05 -55.66 29.33
C PRO A 17 -29.85 -54.15 29.55
N ARG A 18 -30.42 -53.66 30.65
CA ARG A 18 -30.29 -52.25 31.08
C ARG A 18 -28.84 -51.95 31.47
N ARG A 19 -28.23 -50.96 30.81
CA ARG A 19 -26.90 -50.44 31.21
C ARG A 19 -27.05 -49.01 31.72
N SER A 20 -26.52 -48.77 32.92
CA SER A 20 -26.47 -47.44 33.53
C SER A 20 -25.02 -46.97 33.62
N PHE A 21 -24.74 -45.79 33.10
CA PHE A 21 -23.45 -45.13 33.28
C PHE A 21 -23.63 -43.91 34.19
N ARG A 22 -22.77 -43.79 35.21
CA ARG A 22 -22.67 -42.59 36.04
C ARG A 22 -21.56 -41.71 35.50
N VAL A 23 -21.90 -40.50 35.08
CA VAL A 23 -20.95 -39.53 34.53
C VAL A 23 -20.96 -38.26 35.38
N CYS A 24 -19.78 -37.69 35.62
CA CYS A 24 -19.68 -36.39 36.29
C CYS A 24 -20.35 -35.31 35.43
N ARG A 25 -21.26 -34.53 36.01
CA ARG A 25 -22.06 -33.52 35.30
C ARG A 25 -21.20 -32.55 34.48
N GLY A 26 -20.11 -32.05 35.06
CA GLY A 26 -19.19 -31.14 34.38
C GLY A 26 -18.51 -31.73 33.15
N ARG A 27 -18.10 -33.02 33.18
CA ARG A 27 -17.46 -33.67 32.02
C ARG A 27 -18.45 -33.92 30.89
N PHE A 28 -19.70 -34.24 31.22
CA PHE A 28 -20.75 -34.44 30.23
C PHE A 28 -21.08 -33.12 29.49
N TYR A 29 -21.28 -32.02 30.22
CA TYR A 29 -21.50 -30.72 29.60
C TYR A 29 -20.27 -30.24 28.81
N ALA A 30 -19.05 -30.46 29.32
CA ALA A 30 -17.84 -30.12 28.57
C ALA A 30 -17.73 -30.88 27.25
N ALA A 31 -18.05 -32.18 27.23
CA ALA A 31 -18.08 -32.97 26.00
C ALA A 31 -19.17 -32.49 25.04
N LEU A 32 -20.36 -32.17 25.55
CA LEU A 32 -21.48 -31.68 24.74
C LEU A 32 -21.17 -30.33 24.10
N VAL A 33 -20.60 -29.39 24.88
CA VAL A 33 -20.12 -28.10 24.38
C VAL A 33 -19.00 -28.30 23.36
N PHE A 34 -18.04 -29.19 23.61
CA PHE A 34 -16.98 -29.50 22.66
C PHE A 34 -17.53 -30.00 21.31
N PHE A 35 -18.47 -30.93 21.33
CA PHE A 35 -19.12 -31.43 20.11
C PHE A 35 -19.96 -30.35 19.41
N ALA A 36 -20.61 -29.46 20.16
CA ALA A 36 -21.34 -28.33 19.60
C ALA A 36 -20.42 -27.26 18.99
N CYS A 37 -19.20 -27.09 19.52
CA CYS A 37 -18.23 -26.11 19.01
C CYS A 37 -17.48 -26.61 17.77
N LEU A 38 -17.36 -27.93 17.55
CA LEU A 38 -16.68 -28.51 16.38
C LEU A 38 -17.19 -28.00 15.02
N PRO A 39 -18.51 -27.97 14.71
CA PRO A 39 -19.00 -27.47 13.42
C PRO A 39 -18.74 -25.96 13.23
N VAL A 40 -18.72 -25.20 14.32
CA VAL A 40 -18.40 -23.76 14.27
C VAL A 40 -16.93 -23.58 13.94
N LEU A 41 -16.04 -24.32 14.61
CA LEU A 41 -14.61 -24.32 14.34
C LEU A 41 -14.30 -24.76 12.91
N SER A 42 -14.93 -25.82 12.39
CA SER A 42 -14.70 -26.27 11.02
C SER A 42 -15.16 -25.24 9.99
N SER A 43 -16.27 -24.54 10.24
CA SER A 43 -16.76 -23.47 9.38
C SER A 43 -15.79 -22.29 9.33
N VAL A 44 -15.28 -21.87 10.49
CA VAL A 44 -14.28 -20.79 10.59
C VAL A 44 -12.97 -21.17 9.89
N LEU A 45 -12.48 -22.40 10.10
CA LEU A 45 -11.27 -22.88 9.43
C LEU A 45 -11.46 -22.99 7.91
N GLY A 46 -12.63 -23.44 7.46
CA GLY A 46 -12.99 -23.48 6.04
C GLY A 46 -13.00 -22.09 5.41
N TRP A 47 -13.57 -21.10 6.11
CA TRP A 47 -13.53 -19.70 5.69
C TRP A 47 -12.10 -19.16 5.57
N HIS A 48 -11.25 -19.39 6.57
CA HIS A 48 -9.85 -18.98 6.50
C HIS A 48 -9.07 -19.66 5.37
N CYS A 49 -9.30 -20.96 5.15
CA CYS A 49 -8.69 -21.69 4.04
C CYS A 49 -9.11 -21.11 2.68
N TRP A 50 -10.39 -20.77 2.53
CA TRP A 50 -10.92 -20.12 1.34
C TRP A 50 -10.28 -18.75 1.11
N GLN A 51 -10.18 -17.91 2.14
CA GLN A 51 -9.55 -16.60 2.05
C GLN A 51 -8.07 -16.70 1.65
N LEU A 52 -7.31 -17.60 2.30
CA LEU A 52 -5.91 -17.84 1.97
C LEU A 52 -5.73 -18.34 0.53
N TRP A 53 -6.67 -19.16 0.04
CA TRP A 53 -6.65 -19.62 -1.35
C TRP A 53 -6.86 -18.47 -2.33
N GLN A 54 -7.79 -17.54 -2.05
CA GLN A 54 -8.01 -16.35 -2.86
C GLN A 54 -6.77 -15.44 -2.88
N GLU A 55 -6.16 -15.18 -1.71
CA GLU A 55 -4.94 -14.39 -1.61
C GLU A 55 -3.77 -15.03 -2.38
N ASN A 56 -3.61 -16.36 -2.30
CA ASN A 56 -2.58 -17.08 -3.04
C ASN A 56 -2.82 -17.04 -4.55
N ALA A 57 -4.07 -17.16 -5.00
CA ALA A 57 -4.43 -17.02 -6.41
C ALA A 57 -4.11 -15.61 -6.95
N ALA A 58 -4.41 -14.57 -6.17
CA ALA A 58 -4.07 -13.19 -6.51
C ALA A 58 -2.55 -12.97 -6.57
N LEU A 59 -1.79 -13.52 -5.61
CA LEU A 59 -0.33 -13.45 -5.60
C LEU A 59 0.27 -14.13 -6.84
N ARG A 60 -0.24 -15.30 -7.24
CA ARG A 60 0.22 -15.99 -8.46
C ARG A 60 -0.05 -15.17 -9.72
N ALA A 61 -1.23 -14.55 -9.82
CA ALA A 61 -1.56 -13.68 -10.95
C ALA A 61 -0.62 -12.47 -11.03
N ASN A 62 -0.31 -11.85 -9.88
CA ASN A 62 0.64 -10.75 -9.82
C ASN A 62 2.06 -11.17 -10.20
N VAL A 63 2.53 -12.33 -9.75
CA VAL A 63 3.85 -12.87 -10.13
C VAL A 63 3.93 -13.07 -11.64
N LEU A 64 2.92 -13.71 -12.24
CA LEU A 64 2.88 -13.91 -13.69
C LEU A 64 2.89 -12.59 -14.45
N ARG A 65 2.15 -11.57 -13.97
CA ARG A 65 2.15 -10.24 -14.57
C ARG A 65 3.52 -9.57 -14.46
N PHE A 66 4.16 -9.62 -13.29
CA PHE A 66 5.49 -9.04 -13.12
C PHE A 66 6.55 -9.75 -13.97
N GLU A 67 6.44 -11.06 -14.14
CA GLU A 67 7.32 -11.82 -15.02
C GLU A 67 7.12 -11.41 -16.49
N SER A 68 5.88 -11.24 -16.96
CA SER A 68 5.62 -10.74 -18.32
C SER A 68 6.11 -9.31 -18.52
N ASP A 69 5.91 -8.43 -17.53
CA ASP A 69 6.36 -7.04 -17.59
C ASP A 69 7.90 -6.98 -17.62
N TYR A 70 8.56 -7.82 -16.82
CA TYR A 70 10.02 -7.95 -16.80
C TYR A 70 10.57 -8.45 -18.15
N GLN A 71 9.95 -9.48 -18.73
CA GLN A 71 10.34 -9.98 -20.05
C GLN A 71 10.13 -8.91 -21.14
N GLY A 72 9.04 -8.13 -21.07
CA GLY A 72 8.79 -7.02 -21.98
C GLY A 72 9.84 -5.91 -21.85
N ALA A 73 10.19 -5.54 -20.62
CA ALA A 73 11.25 -4.56 -20.35
C ALA A 73 12.62 -5.06 -20.82
N GLN A 74 12.94 -6.34 -20.61
CA GLN A 74 14.19 -6.92 -21.09
C GLN A 74 14.25 -6.96 -22.62
N ALA A 75 13.19 -7.41 -23.29
CA ALA A 75 13.15 -7.44 -24.75
C ALA A 75 13.21 -6.04 -25.38
N THR A 76 12.65 -5.03 -24.72
CA THR A 76 12.78 -3.63 -25.18
C THR A 76 14.19 -3.09 -24.96
N ALA A 77 14.85 -3.44 -23.85
CA ALA A 77 16.24 -3.11 -23.61
C ALA A 77 17.17 -3.75 -24.65
N GLU A 78 17.03 -5.06 -24.90
CA GLU A 78 17.82 -5.78 -25.92
C GLU A 78 17.61 -5.19 -27.33
N ARG A 79 16.37 -4.78 -27.66
CA ARG A 79 16.08 -4.10 -28.94
C ARG A 79 16.75 -2.72 -29.03
N LEU A 80 16.76 -1.96 -27.95
CA LEU A 80 17.40 -0.65 -27.91
C LEU A 80 18.92 -0.78 -28.01
N GLU A 81 19.51 -1.76 -27.33
CA GLU A 81 20.93 -2.09 -27.43
C GLU A 81 21.30 -2.52 -28.86
N HIS A 82 20.50 -3.39 -29.48
CA HIS A 82 20.73 -3.80 -30.87
C HIS A 82 20.58 -2.63 -31.86
N LEU A 83 19.61 -1.74 -31.63
CA LEU A 83 19.47 -0.51 -32.41
C LEU A 83 20.66 0.43 -32.20
N GLU A 84 21.19 0.56 -30.98
CA GLU A 84 22.39 1.34 -30.71
C GLU A 84 23.60 0.78 -31.45
N GLU A 85 23.78 -0.54 -31.46
CA GLU A 85 24.86 -1.22 -32.18
C GLU A 85 24.75 -1.01 -33.70
N LEU A 86 23.56 -1.18 -34.29
CA LEU A 86 23.32 -0.90 -35.70
C LEU A 86 23.55 0.58 -36.05
N LEU A 87 23.11 1.50 -35.19
CA LEU A 87 23.32 2.94 -35.36
C LEU A 87 24.79 3.35 -35.23
N ARG A 88 25.58 2.58 -34.49
CA ARG A 88 27.02 2.77 -34.32
C ARG A 88 27.80 2.24 -35.53
N GLU A 89 27.30 1.18 -36.17
CA GLU A 89 27.89 0.61 -37.40
C GLU A 89 27.50 1.40 -38.66
N GLU A 90 26.24 1.81 -38.82
CA GLU A 90 25.76 2.68 -39.91
C GLU A 90 26.01 4.16 -39.59
N ASP A 91 27.28 4.55 -39.56
CA ASP A 91 27.68 5.91 -39.24
C ASP A 91 27.01 6.94 -40.18
N VAL A 92 26.27 7.86 -39.56
CA VAL A 92 25.73 9.14 -40.06
C VAL A 92 24.36 9.15 -40.78
N GLN A 93 24.02 8.29 -41.76
CA GLN A 93 22.74 8.47 -42.51
C GLN A 93 21.50 7.74 -41.93
N GLY A 94 21.67 6.53 -41.39
CA GLY A 94 20.55 5.79 -40.77
C GLY A 94 20.07 6.43 -39.46
N ARG A 95 20.98 7.07 -38.74
CA ARG A 95 20.74 7.71 -37.43
C ARG A 95 19.73 8.84 -37.48
N ASP A 96 19.82 9.73 -38.46
CA ASP A 96 18.86 10.83 -38.59
C ASP A 96 17.46 10.34 -38.99
N LEU A 97 17.36 9.26 -39.78
CA LEU A 97 16.08 8.67 -40.17
C LEU A 97 15.39 7.94 -39.00
N VAL A 98 16.15 7.21 -38.20
CA VAL A 98 15.63 6.50 -37.01
C VAL A 98 15.28 7.47 -35.88
N LEU A 99 16.13 8.46 -35.61
CA LEU A 99 15.82 9.53 -34.64
C LEU A 99 14.63 10.38 -35.09
N ARG A 100 14.45 10.62 -36.40
CA ARG A 100 13.26 11.28 -36.93
C ARG A 100 12.01 10.41 -36.84
N ARG A 101 12.12 9.07 -36.94
CA ARG A 101 10.97 8.14 -36.78
C ARG A 101 10.59 7.92 -35.31
N LEU A 102 11.55 7.96 -34.39
CA LEU A 102 11.30 7.86 -32.94
C LEU A 102 10.88 9.21 -32.33
N GLY A 103 11.45 10.33 -32.80
CA GLY A 103 11.11 11.69 -32.35
C GLY A 103 9.90 12.30 -33.07
N GLY A 104 9.62 11.85 -34.29
CA GLY A 104 8.40 12.14 -35.03
C GLY A 104 7.51 10.91 -35.03
N GLY A 105 6.65 10.79 -34.01
CA GLY A 105 5.61 9.76 -34.00
C GLY A 105 4.89 9.74 -35.34
N GLU A 106 4.85 8.57 -35.99
CA GLU A 106 4.15 8.40 -37.26
C GLU A 106 2.70 8.90 -37.13
N PRO A 107 2.20 9.67 -38.11
CA PRO A 107 0.78 9.77 -38.33
C PRO A 107 0.31 8.41 -38.86
N ALA A 108 -0.70 7.85 -38.21
CA ALA A 108 -1.41 6.68 -38.71
C ALA A 108 -1.82 6.91 -40.17
N VAL A 109 -1.50 5.94 -41.03
CA VAL A 109 -1.98 5.87 -42.41
C VAL A 109 -3.52 5.86 -42.40
N GLU A 110 -4.08 6.73 -43.23
CA GLU A 110 -5.46 7.20 -43.25
C GLU A 110 -6.43 6.22 -43.95
N ALA A 111 -7.64 6.12 -43.40
CA ALA A 111 -8.88 5.82 -44.12
C ALA A 111 -9.92 6.92 -43.76
N PRO A 112 -10.59 7.59 -44.72
CA PRO A 112 -11.34 8.84 -44.48
C PRO A 112 -12.88 8.63 -44.45
N PRO A 113 -13.73 9.68 -44.29
CA PRO A 113 -13.75 10.74 -43.26
C PRO A 113 -15.18 10.96 -42.68
N ALA A 114 -15.33 11.67 -41.55
CA ALA A 114 -16.44 12.62 -41.30
C ALA A 114 -16.29 13.39 -39.97
N ASP A 115 -16.13 14.71 -40.13
CA ASP A 115 -16.73 15.79 -39.35
C ASP A 115 -16.21 16.18 -37.95
N ARG A 116 -15.30 17.18 -38.02
CA ARG A 116 -15.53 18.59 -37.62
C ARG A 116 -14.99 19.05 -36.25
N ASP A 117 -14.00 19.94 -36.37
CA ASP A 117 -13.70 21.17 -35.60
C ASP A 117 -13.90 21.14 -34.06
N GLU A 118 -12.98 21.60 -33.21
CA GLU A 118 -12.33 22.92 -33.29
C GLU A 118 -11.25 23.05 -32.18
N ASN A 119 -10.33 23.99 -32.40
CA ASN A 119 -9.45 24.69 -31.45
C ASN A 119 -8.22 23.99 -30.85
N GLY A 120 -7.06 24.42 -31.33
CA GLY A 120 -5.82 24.41 -30.56
C GLY A 120 -5.74 25.60 -29.60
N LYS A 121 -4.98 25.46 -28.51
CA LYS A 121 -3.57 25.88 -28.43
C LYS A 121 -3.09 25.76 -26.97
N SER A 122 -1.82 25.36 -26.86
CA SER A 122 -0.90 25.58 -25.74
C SER A 122 -0.75 24.49 -24.69
N GLU A 123 0.50 24.44 -24.22
CA GLU A 123 1.04 23.81 -23.02
C GLU A 123 1.47 22.35 -23.16
N ALA A 124 2.78 22.05 -23.21
CA ALA A 124 3.84 22.21 -22.20
C ALA A 124 4.08 20.87 -21.49
N LEU A 125 5.37 20.58 -21.31
CA LEU A 125 5.95 19.68 -20.30
C LEU A 125 5.11 18.44 -19.93
N ARG A 126 5.43 17.31 -20.56
CA ARG A 126 5.05 15.99 -20.05
C ARG A 126 5.80 15.70 -18.75
N GLY A 127 5.19 16.07 -17.63
CA GLY A 127 5.48 15.56 -16.30
C GLY A 127 4.15 15.38 -15.57
N ALA A 128 3.55 14.20 -15.63
CA ALA A 128 2.32 13.89 -14.89
C ALA A 128 2.09 12.37 -14.81
N GLU A 129 2.72 11.72 -13.83
CA GLU A 129 2.19 10.48 -13.25
C GLU A 129 2.12 10.65 -11.73
N GLY A 130 0.91 10.52 -11.18
CA GLY A 130 0.54 10.80 -9.80
C GLY A 130 -0.33 12.07 -9.70
N PRO A 131 -1.31 12.15 -8.77
CA PRO A 131 -2.13 13.34 -8.58
C PRO A 131 -1.29 14.41 -7.88
N GLY A 132 -0.31 14.94 -8.60
CA GLY A 132 0.47 16.09 -8.22
C GLY A 132 -0.36 17.33 -8.52
N HIS A 133 -0.78 18.03 -7.47
CA HIS A 133 -1.18 19.42 -7.60
C HIS A 133 0.02 20.20 -8.15
N GLU A 134 -0.17 21.12 -9.10
CA GLU A 134 0.91 21.94 -9.70
C GLU A 134 1.73 22.72 -8.65
N ASP A 135 1.18 22.91 -7.44
CA ASP A 135 1.83 23.53 -6.29
C ASP A 135 2.89 22.64 -5.60
N PHE A 136 2.89 21.31 -5.84
CA PHE A 136 3.66 20.35 -5.04
C PHE A 136 4.25 19.21 -5.90
N PRO A 137 5.39 19.43 -6.58
CA PRO A 137 6.06 18.35 -7.31
C PRO A 137 6.48 17.22 -6.36
N ALA A 138 6.23 15.98 -6.76
CA ALA A 138 6.79 14.81 -6.10
C ALA A 138 8.31 14.81 -6.31
N ILE A 139 9.05 14.97 -5.22
CA ILE A 139 10.52 14.99 -5.23
C ILE A 139 10.96 13.72 -4.51
N ASP A 140 11.84 12.94 -5.12
CA ASP A 140 12.55 11.84 -4.49
C ASP A 140 14.02 11.91 -4.92
N LEU A 141 14.88 12.44 -4.05
CA LEU A 141 16.32 12.57 -4.32
C LEU A 141 17.12 11.31 -3.95
N ASP A 142 16.46 10.17 -3.73
CA ASP A 142 17.04 8.86 -3.38
C ASP A 142 17.97 8.87 -2.14
N TYR A 143 17.90 9.92 -1.31
CA TYR A 143 18.71 10.06 -0.09
C TYR A 143 18.04 9.40 1.13
N VAL A 144 16.70 9.40 1.20
CA VAL A 144 15.91 8.70 2.22
C VAL A 144 14.68 8.09 1.58
N LYS A 145 14.58 6.76 1.58
CA LYS A 145 13.37 6.06 1.11
C LYS A 145 12.34 6.02 2.23
N VAL A 146 11.17 6.57 1.96
CA VAL A 146 10.00 6.51 2.84
C VAL A 146 9.08 5.39 2.35
N GLY A 147 8.84 4.39 3.20
CA GLY A 147 7.99 3.24 2.90
C GLY A 147 6.88 3.05 3.92
N ASN A 148 5.89 2.23 3.56
CA ASN A 148 4.82 1.76 4.45
C ASN A 148 4.12 2.90 5.21
N VAL A 149 3.84 4.01 4.52
CA VAL A 149 3.18 5.16 5.11
C VAL A 149 1.72 4.81 5.35
N GLN A 150 1.30 4.84 6.62
CA GLN A 150 -0.08 4.62 7.03
C GLN A 150 -0.57 5.88 7.73
N VAL A 151 -1.59 6.50 7.14
CA VAL A 151 -2.26 7.66 7.69
C VAL A 151 -3.64 7.21 8.17
N ARG A 152 -3.84 7.14 9.49
CA ARG A 152 -5.14 6.77 10.07
C ARG A 152 -5.75 7.89 10.88
N ALA A 153 -7.02 8.16 10.63
CA ALA A 153 -7.85 8.94 11.53
C ALA A 153 -8.10 8.15 12.82
N LEU A 154 -7.88 8.78 13.98
CA LEU A 154 -8.24 8.25 15.28
C LEU A 154 -9.49 8.97 15.81
N ARG A 155 -10.32 8.23 16.56
CA ARG A 155 -11.48 8.80 17.24
C ARG A 155 -11.04 9.95 18.16
N GLY A 156 -11.71 11.10 18.04
CA GLY A 156 -11.44 12.29 18.86
C GLY A 156 -10.50 13.33 18.24
N GLY A 157 -10.48 13.47 16.90
CA GLY A 157 -9.74 14.53 16.22
C GLY A 157 -8.22 14.35 16.27
N LYS A 158 -7.76 13.10 16.31
CA LYS A 158 -6.33 12.76 16.29
C LYS A 158 -6.01 12.08 14.97
N LEU A 159 -4.81 12.33 14.46
CA LEU A 159 -4.28 11.69 13.26
C LEU A 159 -3.06 10.87 13.65
N ARG A 160 -3.05 9.59 13.29
CA ARG A 160 -1.89 8.72 13.45
C ARG A 160 -1.19 8.56 12.11
N LEU A 161 0.07 8.96 12.07
CA LEU A 161 0.96 8.82 10.94
C LEU A 161 2.03 7.80 11.31
N ALA A 162 2.06 6.65 10.64
CA ALA A 162 3.14 5.68 10.78
C ALA A 162 3.94 5.65 9.47
N LEU A 163 5.26 5.77 9.56
CA LEU A 163 6.14 5.78 8.40
C LEU A 163 7.44 5.03 8.70
N ASP A 164 7.94 4.33 7.70
CA ASP A 164 9.20 3.60 7.75
C ASP A 164 10.25 4.37 6.94
N LEU A 165 11.26 4.92 7.63
CA LEU A 165 12.38 5.62 7.00
C LEU A 165 13.54 4.66 6.79
N ARG A 166 14.07 4.62 5.57
CA ARG A 166 15.26 3.85 5.19
C ARG A 166 16.32 4.78 4.64
N ASN A 167 17.52 4.67 5.20
CA ASN A 167 18.69 5.34 4.66
C ASN A 167 19.23 4.53 3.48
N THR A 168 19.43 5.15 2.33
CA THR A 168 19.99 4.54 1.13
C THR A 168 21.52 4.51 1.17
N ASP A 169 22.14 5.45 1.88
CA ASP A 169 23.58 5.49 2.11
C ASP A 169 23.94 4.79 3.44
N ASN A 170 24.50 3.58 3.33
CA ASN A 170 24.92 2.79 4.51
C ASN A 170 26.18 3.34 5.22
N GLN A 171 26.88 4.32 4.65
CA GLN A 171 28.15 4.83 5.18
C GLN A 171 27.98 6.10 6.02
N ARG A 172 26.93 6.89 5.80
CA ARG A 172 26.67 8.16 6.50
C ARG A 172 25.36 8.09 7.26
N LEU A 173 25.28 8.75 8.41
CA LEU A 173 24.01 8.92 9.12
C LEU A 173 23.18 9.97 8.39
N ALA A 174 21.99 9.59 7.93
CA ALA A 174 21.04 10.55 7.38
C ALA A 174 20.28 11.22 8.54
N SER A 175 20.10 12.53 8.45
CA SER A 175 19.34 13.30 9.44
C SER A 175 18.61 14.44 8.80
N GLY A 176 17.48 14.81 9.37
CA GLY A 176 16.57 15.77 8.77
C GLY A 176 15.30 15.91 9.59
N SER A 177 14.33 16.67 9.07
CA SER A 177 13.05 16.91 9.72
C SER A 177 11.89 16.45 8.84
N VAL A 178 10.84 15.88 9.44
CA VAL A 178 9.57 15.56 8.78
C VAL A 178 8.56 16.67 9.07
N SER A 179 7.99 17.25 8.03
CA SER A 179 6.88 18.20 8.07
C SER A 179 5.65 17.59 7.36
N GLY A 180 4.45 17.84 7.89
CA GLY A 180 3.21 17.34 7.29
C GLY A 180 2.18 18.45 7.12
N THR A 181 1.43 18.43 6.03
CA THR A 181 0.28 19.33 5.82
C THR A 181 -0.94 18.50 5.51
N LEU A 182 -2.01 18.69 6.27
CA LEU A 182 -3.32 18.09 6.00
C LEU A 182 -4.08 18.97 5.00
N ILE A 183 -4.68 18.34 4.00
CA ILE A 183 -5.61 18.93 3.06
C ILE A 183 -6.97 18.28 3.30
N THR A 184 -7.92 19.06 3.79
CA THR A 184 -9.32 18.62 3.96
C THR A 184 -10.04 18.63 2.61
N ALA A 185 -11.16 17.90 2.47
CA ALA A 185 -11.98 17.89 1.25
C ALA A 185 -12.40 19.30 0.78
N ASP A 186 -12.50 20.26 1.69
CA ASP A 186 -12.79 21.67 1.41
C ASP A 186 -11.61 22.44 0.78
N GLY A 187 -10.47 21.76 0.53
CA GLY A 187 -9.22 22.38 0.06
C GLY A 187 -8.48 23.19 1.12
N ALA A 188 -9.00 23.24 2.35
CA ALA A 188 -8.36 23.92 3.47
C ALA A 188 -7.06 23.21 3.87
N LYS A 189 -5.95 23.97 3.87
CA LYS A 189 -4.61 23.51 4.22
C LYS A 189 -4.37 23.75 5.71
N HIS A 190 -4.14 22.68 6.47
CA HIS A 190 -3.82 22.72 7.89
C HIS A 190 -2.41 22.16 8.12
N PRO A 191 -1.42 23.01 8.49
CA PRO A 191 -0.09 22.51 8.84
C PRO A 191 -0.18 21.64 10.09
N LEU A 192 0.40 20.44 10.04
CA LEU A 192 0.44 19.53 11.18
C LEU A 192 1.60 19.96 12.08
N SER A 193 1.27 20.47 13.27
CA SER A 193 2.28 20.76 14.29
C SER A 193 2.65 19.47 15.02
N PHE A 194 3.91 19.09 14.93
CA PHE A 194 4.44 17.96 15.69
C PHE A 194 4.91 18.45 17.06
N ASP A 195 4.40 17.84 18.14
CA ASP A 195 4.88 18.15 19.50
C ASP A 195 6.37 17.79 19.64
N PRO A 196 7.16 18.56 20.40
CA PRO A 196 8.60 18.37 20.55
C PRO A 196 8.99 17.01 21.17
N GLU A 197 8.08 16.34 21.86
CA GLU A 197 8.29 14.97 22.37
C GLU A 197 8.18 13.88 21.28
N ASN A 198 7.53 14.17 20.15
CA ASN A 198 7.37 13.25 19.02
C ASN A 198 8.33 13.53 17.85
N VAL A 199 9.28 14.45 18.09
CA VAL A 199 10.49 14.79 17.33
C VAL A 199 10.35 14.60 15.81
N GLY A 200 9.94 15.69 15.15
CA GLY A 200 10.02 15.83 13.69
C GLY A 200 11.43 15.59 13.15
N ASP A 201 12.46 15.76 13.99
CA ASP A 201 13.84 15.49 13.63
C ASP A 201 14.22 14.00 13.75
N PHE A 202 14.79 13.45 12.69
CA PHE A 202 15.30 12.09 12.67
C PHE A 202 16.81 12.08 12.47
N ARG A 203 17.43 11.05 13.06
CA ARG A 203 18.80 10.64 12.77
C ARG A 203 18.76 9.12 12.58
N ILE A 204 19.02 8.68 11.36
CA ILE A 204 18.85 7.29 10.94
C ILE A 204 20.19 6.75 10.41
N SER A 205 20.63 5.64 10.97
CA SER A 205 21.82 4.93 10.46
C SER A 205 21.45 4.00 9.31
N ARG A 206 20.36 3.23 9.45
CA ARG A 206 19.85 2.30 8.41
C ARG A 206 18.34 2.33 8.28
N PHE A 207 17.63 2.13 9.40
CA PHE A 207 16.18 2.05 9.44
C PHE A 207 15.63 2.71 10.69
N LYS A 208 14.51 3.43 10.56
CA LYS A 208 13.74 3.93 11.71
C LYS A 208 12.27 3.92 11.35
N ARG A 209 11.47 3.25 12.18
CA ARG A 209 10.02 3.36 12.15
C ARG A 209 9.58 4.48 13.09
N THR A 210 8.87 5.45 12.55
CA THR A 210 8.36 6.58 13.32
C THR A 210 6.84 6.52 13.34
N VAL A 211 6.25 6.66 14.51
CA VAL A 211 4.79 6.76 14.68
C VAL A 211 4.51 8.08 15.37
N ILE A 212 3.81 8.96 14.66
CA ILE A 212 3.49 10.30 15.11
C ILE A 212 1.99 10.39 15.31
N VAL A 213 1.56 10.95 16.43
CA VAL A 213 0.15 11.23 16.70
C VAL A 213 -0.03 12.73 16.80
N VAL A 214 -0.73 13.30 15.82
CA VAL A 214 -1.01 14.73 15.75
C VAL A 214 -2.41 15.01 16.26
N ARG A 215 -2.56 16.06 17.06
CA ARG A 215 -3.88 16.59 17.44
C ARG A 215 -4.28 17.64 16.43
N LEU A 216 -5.45 17.46 15.83
CA LEU A 216 -5.97 18.39 14.83
C LEU A 216 -6.62 19.60 15.53
N PRO A 217 -6.42 20.83 15.02
CA PRO A 217 -7.08 22.01 15.55
C PRO A 217 -8.57 21.99 15.15
N GLY A 218 -9.41 21.35 15.98
CA GLY A 218 -10.87 21.33 15.83
C GLY A 218 -11.46 19.96 15.42
N ARG A 219 -12.78 19.93 15.24
CA ARG A 219 -13.49 18.79 14.62
C ARG A 219 -13.48 18.99 13.11
N LEU A 220 -12.40 18.56 12.46
CA LEU A 220 -12.29 18.54 11.01
C LEU A 220 -12.90 17.24 10.48
N ASP A 221 -13.70 17.36 9.41
CA ASP A 221 -14.17 16.19 8.66
C ASP A 221 -13.01 15.63 7.84
N LEU A 222 -12.59 14.41 8.17
CA LEU A 222 -11.43 13.76 7.56
C LEU A 222 -11.79 12.97 6.30
N VAL A 223 -13.08 12.94 5.93
CA VAL A 223 -13.59 12.24 4.74
C VAL A 223 -12.92 12.83 3.50
N ASN A 224 -12.25 11.98 2.72
CA ASN A 224 -11.44 12.36 1.55
C ASN A 224 -10.25 13.31 1.84
N ALA A 225 -9.82 13.41 3.10
CA ALA A 225 -8.64 14.21 3.42
C ALA A 225 -7.36 13.52 2.92
N GLN A 226 -6.40 14.34 2.53
CA GLN A 226 -5.07 13.93 2.07
C GLN A 226 -4.01 14.56 2.95
N VAL A 227 -2.90 13.85 3.17
CA VAL A 227 -1.75 14.37 3.91
C VAL A 227 -0.58 14.46 2.97
N ILE A 228 -0.04 15.68 2.83
CA ILE A 228 1.25 15.91 2.19
C ILE A 228 2.32 15.66 3.23
N LEU A 229 3.20 14.72 2.95
CA LEU A 229 4.39 14.44 3.74
C LEU A 229 5.60 15.05 3.05
N GLU A 230 6.36 15.86 3.78
CA GLU A 230 7.63 16.43 3.34
C GLU A 230 8.74 16.00 4.28
N VAL A 231 9.85 15.52 3.72
CA VAL A 231 11.08 15.22 4.45
C VAL A 231 12.15 16.20 3.99
N ARG A 232 12.70 16.95 4.94
CA ARG A 232 13.78 17.91 4.70
C ARG A 232 15.11 17.39 5.24
N ASN A 233 16.22 17.70 4.57
CA ASN A 233 17.57 17.40 5.06
C ASN A 233 18.01 18.42 6.14
N GLN A 234 19.20 18.23 6.72
CA GLN A 234 19.85 19.21 7.59
C GLN A 234 19.98 20.61 6.96
N ASP A 235 20.12 20.69 5.64
CA ASP A 235 20.22 21.94 4.88
C ASP A 235 18.84 22.54 4.51
N GLU A 236 17.77 22.09 5.16
CA GLU A 236 16.36 22.47 4.91
C GLU A 236 15.82 22.20 3.49
N SER A 237 16.61 21.58 2.62
CA SER A 237 16.19 21.17 1.29
C SER A 237 15.19 20.01 1.35
N VAL A 238 14.12 20.08 0.55
CA VAL A 238 13.10 19.01 0.46
C VAL A 238 13.70 17.84 -0.31
N VAL A 239 13.87 16.72 0.39
CA VAL A 239 14.46 15.48 -0.14
C VAL A 239 13.39 14.52 -0.64
N TYR A 240 12.25 14.52 0.05
CA TYR A 240 11.12 13.66 -0.27
C TYR A 240 9.81 14.43 -0.12
N ARG A 241 8.92 14.35 -1.10
CA ARG A 241 7.55 14.85 -1.01
C ARG A 241 6.58 13.87 -1.66
N ASN A 242 5.55 13.46 -0.92
CA ASN A 242 4.48 12.63 -1.45
C ASN A 242 3.15 12.88 -0.73
N ILE A 243 2.05 12.52 -1.38
CA ILE A 243 0.67 12.72 -0.92
C ILE A 243 0.06 11.36 -0.58
N PHE A 244 -0.49 11.24 0.62
CA PHE A 244 -1.11 10.01 1.10
C PHE A 244 -2.57 10.24 1.50
N PRO A 245 -3.51 9.37 1.08
CA PRO A 245 -4.90 9.45 1.52
C PRO A 245 -5.03 9.08 2.99
N VAL A 246 -6.00 9.69 3.69
CA VAL A 246 -6.31 9.39 5.09
C VAL A 246 -7.30 8.22 5.17
N GLU A 247 -6.87 7.11 5.77
CA GLU A 247 -7.73 5.95 6.04
C GLU A 247 -8.56 6.18 7.32
N HIS A 248 -9.82 5.70 7.30
CA HIS A 248 -10.78 5.77 8.43
C HIS A 248 -10.87 4.45 9.18
#